data_AF-A0A926HKN6-F1
#
_entry.id   AF-A0A926HKN6-F1
#
_cell.length_a   1.000
_cell.length_b   1.000
_cell.length_c   1.000
_cell.angle_alpha   90.00
_cell.angle_beta   90.00
_cell.angle_gamma   90.00
#
_symmetry.space_group_name_H-M   'P 1'
#
loop_
_entity.id
_entity.type
_entity.pdbx_description
1 polymer ?
#
loop_
_entity_poly.entity_id
_entity_poly.type
_entity_poly.pdbx_seq_one_letter_code
_entity_poly.pdbx_strand_id
1 'polypeptide(L)'
;MIEHQNWKMPYAVNPAFRKRVAYFSMEFGIHQALKIYSGGLGFLAGSHMRSAYDLKQNLIGIGILWRYGYYDQIQDDHGYMGVQFQKKFYTFLQQTDISFSIPVDGEEVHVNVYYLAPEVFGSAPLFLLSTDFPENSDKARAYSNKLYDNQNENRIAQHMLLGIGGAKVVEKLNGVDVYHLNEGHALPLCFYLFSKSKNIDEVRNKVVFTTHTPERAGNEEQNIDFLKRMGFFSDVSVEMVRHITHTEGDMLGYTPSALYMSKIANGVSQLHGVVAKEMWKSYKGICDITAITNAQNRGFWADKQYGRAFIRRDGEEMILLKKEMKRELFEVVANQTGKIFDPNVLTIVWARRFASYKRANLLLRNKERFLEMLNNKKHP
;
A
#
# COMPACT_ATOMS: atom_id res chain seq x y z
N MET A 1 -15.67 14.04 17.44
CA MET A 1 -15.72 12.67 16.91
C MET A 1 -16.61 12.66 15.69
N ILE A 2 -16.28 11.91 14.65
CA ILE A 2 -17.11 11.77 13.46
C ILE A 2 -18.21 10.75 13.76
N GLU A 3 -19.48 11.11 13.57
CA GLU A 3 -20.62 10.19 13.70
C GLU A 3 -20.77 9.33 12.44
N HIS A 4 -20.58 8.02 12.57
CA HIS A 4 -20.58 7.10 11.41
C HIS A 4 -21.94 6.92 10.74
N GLN A 5 -23.05 6.93 11.49
CA GLN A 5 -24.39 6.64 10.96
C GLN A 5 -24.83 7.63 9.86
N ASN A 6 -24.28 8.85 9.87
CA ASN A 6 -24.57 9.90 8.90
C ASN A 6 -23.35 10.28 8.06
N TRP A 7 -22.30 9.45 8.04
CA TRP A 7 -21.10 9.79 7.29
C TRP A 7 -21.40 9.91 5.79
N LYS A 8 -21.03 11.07 5.24
CA LYS A 8 -21.14 11.39 3.82
C LYS A 8 -19.75 11.77 3.32
N MET A 9 -19.58 11.66 2.00
CA MET A 9 -18.38 12.18 1.37
C MET A 9 -18.19 13.66 1.72
N PRO A 10 -17.01 14.07 2.22
CA PRO A 10 -16.74 15.45 2.67
C PRO A 10 -16.55 16.42 1.50
N TYR A 11 -16.79 15.98 0.27
CA TYR A 11 -16.80 16.80 -0.93
C TYR A 11 -17.91 16.33 -1.89
N ALA A 12 -18.36 17.25 -2.76
CA ALA A 12 -19.31 16.91 -3.80
C ALA A 12 -18.68 15.91 -4.78
N VAL A 13 -19.27 14.71 -4.86
CA VAL A 13 -18.81 13.64 -5.77
C VAL A 13 -19.07 14.07 -7.21
N ASN A 14 -18.04 13.95 -8.05
CA ASN A 14 -18.17 14.15 -9.48
C ASN A 14 -19.11 13.08 -10.08
N PRO A 15 -20.18 13.46 -10.82
CA PRO A 15 -21.14 12.52 -11.38
C PRO A 15 -20.54 11.40 -12.25
N ALA A 16 -19.40 11.65 -12.90
CA ALA A 16 -18.68 10.64 -13.68
C ALA A 16 -18.13 9.48 -12.82
N PHE A 17 -17.97 9.69 -11.50
CA PHE A 17 -17.38 8.75 -10.54
C PHE A 17 -18.34 8.42 -9.40
N ARG A 18 -19.62 8.19 -9.73
CA ARG A 18 -20.69 7.96 -8.74
C ARG A 18 -20.56 6.67 -7.92
N LYS A 19 -19.93 5.62 -8.48
CA LYS A 19 -19.81 4.31 -7.81
C LYS A 19 -18.98 4.44 -6.54
N ARG A 20 -19.51 3.94 -5.43
CA ARG A 20 -18.83 3.91 -4.12
C ARG A 20 -17.74 2.85 -4.15
N VAL A 21 -16.50 3.24 -3.91
CA VAL A 21 -15.34 2.34 -3.89
C VAL A 21 -14.65 2.42 -2.54
N ALA A 22 -14.32 1.27 -1.96
CA ALA A 22 -13.36 1.18 -0.86
C ALA A 22 -12.06 0.53 -1.35
N TYR A 23 -10.96 1.27 -1.23
CA TYR A 23 -9.62 0.86 -1.66
C TYR A 23 -8.80 0.37 -0.47
N PHE A 24 -8.50 -0.93 -0.43
CA PHE A 24 -7.83 -1.60 0.67
C PHE A 24 -6.33 -1.70 0.40
N SER A 25 -5.50 -1.21 1.31
CA SER A 25 -4.06 -1.38 1.22
C SER A 25 -3.38 -1.41 2.58
N MET A 26 -2.31 -2.21 2.68
CA MET A 26 -1.43 -2.22 3.86
C MET A 26 -0.65 -0.91 4.02
N GLU A 27 -0.42 -0.18 2.93
CA GLU A 27 0.37 1.05 2.95
C GLU A 27 -0.20 2.19 2.10
N PHE A 28 -0.04 3.42 2.60
CA PHE A 28 -0.44 4.65 1.92
C PHE A 28 0.64 5.74 2.02
N GLY A 29 1.34 5.97 0.92
CA GLY A 29 2.36 7.02 0.76
C GLY A 29 1.77 8.37 0.38
N ILE A 30 0.90 8.91 1.24
CA ILE A 30 0.15 10.17 0.98
C ILE A 30 1.04 11.39 1.14
N HIS A 31 1.78 11.45 2.24
CA HIS A 31 2.61 12.58 2.62
C HIS A 31 3.73 12.10 3.53
N GLN A 32 4.89 12.77 3.51
CA GLN A 32 6.05 12.35 4.30
C GLN A 32 5.78 12.38 5.82
N ALA A 33 4.84 13.21 6.28
CA ALA A 33 4.46 13.31 7.69
C ALA A 33 3.64 12.10 8.20
N LEU A 34 3.01 11.31 7.31
CA LEU A 34 2.19 10.17 7.69
C LEU A 34 2.91 8.87 7.33
N LYS A 35 3.62 8.28 8.31
CA LYS A 35 4.55 7.16 8.12
C LYS A 35 3.86 5.79 8.08
N ILE A 36 2.83 5.65 7.25
CA ILE A 36 2.09 4.39 7.07
C ILE A 36 2.44 3.67 5.76
N TYR A 37 3.68 3.79 5.32
CA TYR A 37 4.16 3.22 4.05
C TYR A 37 5.65 2.85 4.12
N SER A 38 6.06 1.99 3.19
CA SER A 38 7.43 1.48 3.10
C SER A 38 8.02 1.52 1.69
N GLY A 39 7.19 1.56 0.64
CA GLY A 39 7.68 1.35 -0.72
C GLY A 39 6.70 1.72 -1.84
N GLY A 40 6.93 1.09 -3.00
CA GLY A 40 6.24 1.45 -4.25
C GLY A 40 4.74 1.22 -4.24
N LEU A 41 4.27 0.17 -3.54
CA LEU A 41 2.84 -0.12 -3.39
C LEU A 41 2.13 1.02 -2.64
N GLY A 42 2.77 1.55 -1.59
CA GLY A 42 2.28 2.66 -0.80
C GLY A 42 2.32 3.97 -1.57
N PHE A 43 3.41 4.27 -2.28
CA PHE A 43 3.46 5.48 -3.14
C PHE A 43 2.39 5.45 -4.23
N LEU A 44 2.12 4.29 -4.82
CA LEU A 44 1.01 4.12 -5.76
C LEU A 44 -0.34 4.39 -5.08
N ALA A 45 -0.62 3.73 -3.96
CA ALA A 45 -1.85 3.94 -3.21
C ALA A 45 -2.03 5.41 -2.82
N GLY A 46 -0.96 6.08 -2.41
CA GLY A 46 -0.95 7.52 -2.12
C GLY A 46 -1.33 8.38 -3.32
N SER A 47 -0.74 8.09 -4.48
CA SER A 47 -1.08 8.76 -5.74
C SER A 47 -2.51 8.48 -6.20
N HIS A 48 -3.05 7.28 -5.96
CA HIS A 48 -4.47 6.98 -6.19
C HIS A 48 -5.36 7.84 -5.30
N MET A 49 -5.10 7.93 -3.99
CA MET A 49 -5.92 8.73 -3.09
C MET A 49 -5.88 10.21 -3.44
N ARG A 50 -4.72 10.76 -3.81
CA ARG A 50 -4.60 12.16 -4.27
C ARG A 50 -5.37 12.41 -5.56
N SER A 51 -5.23 11.52 -6.53
CA SER A 51 -5.93 11.66 -7.82
C SER A 51 -7.45 11.48 -7.65
N ALA A 52 -7.89 10.59 -6.77
CA ALA A 52 -9.30 10.44 -6.41
C ALA A 52 -9.87 11.73 -5.79
N TYR A 53 -9.09 12.42 -4.95
CA TYR A 53 -9.48 13.72 -4.40
C TYR A 53 -9.53 14.84 -5.44
N ASP A 54 -8.53 14.91 -6.32
CA ASP A 54 -8.46 15.91 -7.39
C ASP A 54 -9.65 15.77 -8.35
N LEU A 55 -10.01 14.52 -8.68
CA LEU A 55 -11.13 14.17 -9.55
C LEU A 55 -12.49 14.10 -8.84
N LYS A 56 -12.52 14.31 -7.52
CA LYS A 56 -13.69 14.19 -6.64
C LYS A 56 -14.43 12.85 -6.80
N GLN A 57 -13.68 11.75 -6.82
CA GLN A 57 -14.24 10.41 -6.91
C GLN A 57 -14.90 9.97 -5.61
N ASN A 58 -15.91 9.11 -5.71
CA ASN A 58 -16.57 8.46 -4.58
C ASN A 58 -15.75 7.28 -4.04
N LEU A 59 -14.52 7.55 -3.61
CA LEU A 59 -13.55 6.56 -3.17
C LEU A 59 -13.07 6.85 -1.75
N ILE A 60 -13.09 5.84 -0.88
CA ILE A 60 -12.47 5.88 0.45
C ILE A 60 -11.27 4.92 0.50
N GLY A 61 -10.24 5.29 1.26
CA GLY A 61 -9.11 4.41 1.56
C GLY A 61 -9.31 3.66 2.88
N ILE A 62 -9.01 2.36 2.91
CA ILE A 62 -9.03 1.52 4.10
C ILE A 62 -7.62 0.98 4.34
N GLY A 63 -7.05 1.25 5.52
CA GLY A 63 -5.69 0.85 5.88
C GLY A 63 -5.51 0.62 7.37
N ILE A 64 -4.28 0.39 7.81
CA ILE A 64 -3.93 0.22 9.22
C ILE A 64 -3.10 1.42 9.69
N LEU A 65 -3.40 1.91 10.89
CA LEU A 65 -2.57 2.91 11.56
C LEU A 65 -1.40 2.20 12.26
N TRP A 66 -0.23 2.25 11.63
CA TRP A 66 0.98 1.63 12.15
C TRP A 66 1.61 2.47 13.27
N ARG A 67 1.63 1.96 14.51
CA ARG A 67 2.16 2.68 15.68
C ARG A 67 3.62 3.11 15.53
N TYR A 68 4.43 2.32 14.82
CA TYR A 68 5.85 2.58 14.58
C TYR A 68 6.19 2.76 13.10
N GLY A 69 5.19 2.74 12.20
CA GLY A 69 5.41 2.75 10.76
C GLY A 69 6.10 1.48 10.24
N TYR A 70 6.94 1.62 9.23
CA TYR A 70 7.80 0.54 8.74
C TYR A 70 9.06 0.40 9.60
N TYR A 71 9.94 1.40 9.54
CA TYR A 71 11.01 1.67 10.49
C TYR A 71 11.57 3.08 10.23
N ASP A 72 12.34 3.59 11.18
CA ASP A 72 13.16 4.78 11.03
C ASP A 72 14.60 4.37 10.76
N GLN A 73 15.10 4.71 9.57
CA GLN A 73 16.47 4.42 9.19
C GLN A 73 17.41 5.40 9.90
N ILE A 74 18.44 4.87 10.54
CA ILE A 74 19.51 5.66 11.14
C ILE A 74 20.86 5.19 10.61
N GLN A 75 21.90 6.00 10.84
CA GLN A 75 23.29 5.61 10.70
C GLN A 75 23.86 5.34 12.09
N ASP A 76 24.55 4.21 12.28
CA ASP A 76 25.24 3.91 13.53
C ASP A 76 26.64 4.56 13.59
N ASP A 77 27.32 4.41 14.72
CA ASP A 77 28.63 5.02 15.00
C ASP A 77 29.75 4.52 14.07
N HIS A 78 29.52 3.44 13.33
CA HIS A 78 30.46 2.87 12.36
C HIS A 78 30.07 3.22 10.91
N GLY A 79 29.01 4.00 10.73
CA GLY A 79 28.51 4.41 9.43
C GLY A 79 27.61 3.39 8.73
N TYR A 80 27.22 2.29 9.40
CA TYR A 80 26.30 1.29 8.87
C TYR A 80 24.84 1.69 9.08
N MET A 81 23.95 1.01 8.35
CA MET A 81 22.51 1.21 8.46
C MET A 81 21.98 0.55 9.74
N GLY A 82 21.40 1.36 10.61
CA GLY A 82 20.65 0.93 11.77
C GLY A 82 19.14 1.12 11.59
N VAL A 83 18.37 0.44 12.44
CA VAL A 83 16.91 0.45 12.43
C VAL A 83 16.39 0.89 13.78
N GLN A 84 15.54 1.91 13.80
CA GLN A 84 14.80 2.34 14.97
C GLN A 84 13.29 2.22 14.75
N PHE A 85 12.55 2.11 15.83
CA PHE A 85 11.09 2.11 15.83
C PHE A 85 10.58 3.20 16.74
N GLN A 86 10.36 4.39 16.19
CA GLN A 86 9.85 5.51 16.99
C GLN A 86 8.32 5.50 16.96
N LYS A 87 7.70 5.63 18.14
CA LYS A 87 6.24 5.75 18.25
C LYS A 87 5.78 6.99 17.48
N LYS A 88 4.76 6.81 16.65
CA LYS A 88 4.17 7.89 15.84
C LYS A 88 2.88 8.38 16.49
N PHE A 89 2.75 9.69 16.58
CA PHE A 89 1.55 10.37 17.07
C PHE A 89 1.13 11.38 16.02
N TYR A 90 -0.11 11.28 15.56
CA TYR A 90 -0.62 12.13 14.48
C TYR A 90 -1.81 12.92 14.99
N THR A 91 -1.58 14.17 15.38
CA THR A 91 -2.62 15.08 15.88
C THR A 91 -3.62 15.49 14.82
N PHE A 92 -3.27 15.34 13.54
CA PHE A 92 -4.14 15.59 12.40
C PHE A 92 -5.10 14.42 12.09
N LEU A 93 -4.96 13.26 12.75
CA LEU A 93 -5.91 12.16 12.65
C LEU A 93 -7.03 12.33 13.68
N GLN A 94 -8.27 12.09 13.26
CA GLN A 94 -9.43 12.20 14.12
C GLN A 94 -9.90 10.80 14.53
N GLN A 95 -10.06 10.53 15.82
CA GLN A 95 -10.70 9.29 16.26
C GLN A 95 -12.19 9.35 15.94
N THR A 96 -12.70 8.28 15.32
CA THR A 96 -14.13 8.10 15.03
C THR A 96 -14.85 7.42 16.19
N ASP A 97 -16.18 7.38 16.14
CA ASP A 97 -17.01 6.57 17.04
C ASP A 97 -17.11 5.09 16.60
N ILE A 98 -16.39 4.70 15.53
CA ILE A 98 -16.39 3.33 15.03
C ILE A 98 -15.44 2.48 15.88
N SER A 99 -16.06 1.55 16.63
CA SER A 99 -15.38 0.45 17.30
C SER A 99 -16.09 -0.88 17.06
N PHE A 100 -15.34 -1.99 17.12
CA PHE A 100 -15.82 -3.36 17.01
C PHE A 100 -14.72 -4.34 17.43
N SER A 101 -15.05 -5.63 17.57
CA SER A 101 -14.06 -6.69 17.76
C SER A 101 -13.96 -7.61 16.55
N ILE A 102 -12.78 -8.22 16.36
CA ILE A 102 -12.54 -9.32 15.44
C ILE A 102 -11.90 -10.50 16.18
N PRO A 103 -12.34 -11.75 15.97
CA PRO A 103 -11.68 -12.91 16.54
C PRO A 103 -10.34 -13.13 15.85
N VAL A 104 -9.26 -13.25 16.62
CA VAL A 104 -7.92 -13.60 16.13
C VAL A 104 -7.31 -14.63 17.07
N ASP A 105 -7.03 -15.84 16.58
CA ASP A 105 -6.39 -16.92 17.37
C ASP A 105 -7.12 -17.21 18.70
N GLY A 106 -8.46 -17.14 18.68
CA GLY A 106 -9.32 -17.35 19.85
C GLY A 106 -9.49 -16.14 20.78
N GLU A 107 -8.79 -15.03 20.54
CA GLU A 107 -8.93 -13.77 21.29
C GLU A 107 -9.86 -12.79 20.55
N GLU A 108 -10.77 -12.13 21.26
CA GLU A 108 -11.55 -11.02 20.73
C GLU A 108 -10.71 -9.74 20.73
N VAL A 109 -10.21 -9.34 19.55
CA VAL A 109 -9.37 -8.16 19.38
C VAL A 109 -10.23 -6.94 19.14
N HIS A 110 -10.21 -5.99 20.06
CA HIS A 110 -10.85 -4.69 19.94
C HIS A 110 -10.15 -3.81 18.90
N VAL A 111 -10.93 -3.14 18.06
CA VAL A 111 -10.44 -2.28 16.98
C VAL A 111 -11.13 -0.94 17.06
N ASN A 112 -10.36 0.14 17.05
CA ASN A 112 -10.86 1.50 16.83
C ASN A 112 -10.34 2.06 15.51
N VAL A 113 -11.04 3.06 15.00
CA VAL A 113 -10.77 3.64 13.68
C VAL A 113 -10.44 5.12 13.78
N TYR A 114 -9.35 5.50 13.13
CA TYR A 114 -8.96 6.88 12.89
C TYR A 114 -9.33 7.31 11.48
N TYR A 115 -9.62 8.59 11.33
CA TYR A 115 -9.99 9.23 10.08
C TYR A 115 -8.96 10.29 9.70
N LEU A 116 -8.50 10.23 8.46
CA LEU A 116 -7.74 11.30 7.81
C LEU A 116 -8.68 12.07 6.89
N ALA A 117 -8.93 13.33 7.26
CA ALA A 117 -9.77 14.22 6.48
C ALA A 117 -9.07 14.69 5.20
N PRO A 118 -9.78 14.81 4.07
CA PRO A 118 -9.18 15.18 2.78
C PRO A 118 -8.37 16.47 2.77
N GLU A 119 -8.82 17.49 3.51
CA GLU A 119 -8.20 18.80 3.60
C GLU A 119 -6.80 18.79 4.21
N VAL A 120 -6.45 17.76 4.99
CA VAL A 120 -5.15 17.66 5.67
C VAL A 120 -4.01 17.55 4.67
N PHE A 121 -4.16 16.70 3.64
CA PHE A 121 -3.12 16.46 2.64
C PHE A 121 -3.59 16.56 1.20
N GLY A 122 -4.86 16.84 0.92
CA GLY A 122 -5.42 16.78 -0.43
C GLY A 122 -5.48 15.34 -0.95
N SER A 123 -6.10 14.44 -0.19
CA SER A 123 -6.29 13.03 -0.55
C SER A 123 -7.74 12.61 -0.36
N ALA A 124 -8.13 11.48 -0.95
CA ALA A 124 -9.39 10.84 -0.62
C ALA A 124 -9.46 10.62 0.92
N PRO A 125 -10.66 10.55 1.52
CA PRO A 125 -10.76 10.22 2.94
C PRO A 125 -10.18 8.83 3.22
N LEU A 126 -9.36 8.70 4.27
CA LEU A 126 -8.81 7.42 4.72
C LEU A 126 -9.35 7.05 6.09
N PHE A 127 -9.70 5.78 6.26
CA PHE A 127 -10.02 5.15 7.54
C PHE A 127 -8.91 4.17 7.90
N LEU A 128 -8.30 4.38 9.06
CA LEU A 128 -7.12 3.68 9.53
C LEU A 128 -7.45 2.91 10.81
N LEU A 129 -7.37 1.58 10.73
CA LEU A 129 -7.69 0.69 11.83
C LEU A 129 -6.50 0.56 12.79
N SER A 130 -6.76 0.48 14.10
CA SER A 130 -5.74 0.25 15.11
C SER A 130 -6.23 -0.66 16.23
N THR A 131 -5.31 -1.47 16.74
CA THR A 131 -5.49 -2.36 17.89
C THR A 131 -4.66 -1.90 19.10
N ASP A 132 -3.88 -0.82 18.98
CA ASP A 132 -2.99 -0.31 20.04
C ASP A 132 -3.79 0.46 21.11
N PHE A 133 -4.61 -0.26 21.87
CA PHE A 133 -5.50 0.25 22.90
C PHE A 133 -5.43 -0.64 24.16
N PRO A 134 -5.63 -0.08 25.36
CA PRO A 134 -5.48 -0.80 26.63
C PRO A 134 -6.49 -1.94 26.82
N GLU A 135 -7.59 -1.96 26.07
CA GLU A 135 -8.59 -3.03 26.07
C GLU A 135 -8.05 -4.35 25.47
N ASN A 136 -6.96 -4.30 24.72
CA ASN A 136 -6.33 -5.45 24.08
C ASN A 136 -5.12 -5.96 24.87
N SER A 137 -4.85 -7.27 24.77
CA SER A 137 -3.59 -7.84 25.22
C SER A 137 -2.38 -7.23 24.48
N ASP A 138 -1.18 -7.35 25.05
CA ASP A 138 0.04 -6.87 24.38
C ASP A 138 0.28 -7.55 23.01
N LYS A 139 -0.15 -8.81 22.87
CA LYS A 139 -0.12 -9.55 21.60
C LYS A 139 -1.08 -8.90 20.59
N ALA A 140 -2.32 -8.65 20.98
CA ALA A 140 -3.33 -8.04 20.12
C ALA A 140 -2.99 -6.59 19.72
N ARG A 141 -2.43 -5.82 20.66
CA ARG A 141 -1.90 -4.47 20.36
C ARG A 141 -0.78 -4.51 19.32
N ALA A 142 0.05 -5.55 19.34
CA ALA A 142 1.16 -5.70 18.40
C ALA A 142 0.73 -5.85 16.94
N TYR A 143 -0.49 -6.27 16.66
CA TYR A 143 -0.98 -6.43 15.28
C TYR A 143 -0.96 -5.12 14.49
N SER A 144 -1.13 -3.97 15.11
CA SER A 144 -1.03 -2.65 14.45
C SER A 144 0.29 -1.92 14.72
N ASN A 145 1.32 -2.60 15.26
CA ASN A 145 2.57 -1.94 15.62
C ASN A 145 3.42 -1.57 14.40
N LYS A 146 3.76 -2.57 13.56
CA LYS A 146 4.77 -2.42 12.50
C LYS A 146 4.24 -2.97 11.18
N LEU A 147 4.42 -2.20 10.12
CA LEU A 147 4.15 -2.64 8.76
C LEU A 147 5.16 -3.73 8.37
N TYR A 148 4.69 -4.86 7.84
CA TYR A 148 5.51 -6.01 7.47
C TYR A 148 6.31 -6.58 8.64
N ASP A 149 5.59 -7.05 9.67
CA ASP A 149 6.16 -7.81 10.77
C ASP A 149 6.84 -9.10 10.24
N ASN A 150 7.88 -9.56 10.95
CA ASN A 150 8.58 -10.80 10.61
C ASN A 150 7.88 -12.03 11.21
N GLN A 151 7.02 -11.84 12.22
CA GLN A 151 6.27 -12.92 12.87
C GLN A 151 5.04 -13.28 12.04
N ASN A 152 4.90 -14.55 11.70
CA ASN A 152 3.88 -15.01 10.76
C ASN A 152 2.46 -14.81 11.31
N GLU A 153 2.26 -15.09 12.60
CA GLU A 153 1.01 -14.86 13.34
C GLU A 153 0.57 -13.40 13.24
N ASN A 154 1.50 -12.46 13.47
CA ASN A 154 1.23 -11.03 13.40
C ASN A 154 0.86 -10.62 11.98
N ARG A 155 1.58 -11.14 10.97
CA ARG A 155 1.25 -10.89 9.56
C ARG A 155 -0.16 -11.35 9.25
N ILE A 156 -0.55 -12.58 9.62
CA ILE A 156 -1.90 -13.10 9.36
C ILE A 156 -2.95 -12.24 10.07
N ALA A 157 -2.72 -11.87 11.34
CA ALA A 157 -3.58 -10.97 12.08
C ALA A 157 -3.72 -9.59 11.42
N GLN A 158 -2.65 -9.05 10.84
CA GLN A 158 -2.70 -7.80 10.05
C GLN A 158 -3.57 -7.93 8.80
N HIS A 159 -3.49 -9.06 8.10
CA HIS A 159 -4.35 -9.33 6.94
C HIS A 159 -5.82 -9.40 7.37
N MET A 160 -6.10 -10.02 8.52
CA MET A 160 -7.44 -10.08 9.10
C MET A 160 -7.94 -8.70 9.52
N LEU A 161 -7.10 -7.89 10.17
CA LEU A 161 -7.41 -6.51 10.53
C LEU A 161 -7.77 -5.68 9.30
N LEU A 162 -6.95 -5.75 8.25
CA LEU A 162 -7.22 -5.02 7.00
C LEU A 162 -8.47 -5.54 6.29
N GLY A 163 -8.60 -6.86 6.13
CA GLY A 163 -9.69 -7.50 5.39
C GLY A 163 -11.01 -7.51 6.14
N ILE A 164 -11.10 -8.27 7.24
CA ILE A 164 -12.32 -8.41 8.05
C ILE A 164 -12.64 -7.09 8.75
N GLY A 165 -11.64 -6.49 9.42
CA GLY A 165 -11.84 -5.22 10.12
C GLY A 165 -12.24 -4.11 9.15
N GLY A 166 -11.54 -3.98 8.02
CA GLY A 166 -11.88 -2.99 7.00
C GLY A 166 -13.27 -3.20 6.40
N ALA A 167 -13.73 -4.43 6.22
CA ALA A 167 -15.11 -4.72 5.81
C ALA A 167 -16.14 -4.18 6.80
N LYS A 168 -15.91 -4.41 8.11
CA LYS A 168 -16.78 -3.90 9.18
C LYS A 168 -16.82 -2.37 9.21
N VAL A 169 -15.71 -1.69 8.93
CA VAL A 169 -15.69 -0.23 8.75
C VAL A 169 -16.58 0.19 7.60
N VAL A 170 -16.42 -0.45 6.44
CA VAL A 170 -17.22 -0.14 5.24
C VAL A 170 -18.72 -0.30 5.51
N GLU A 171 -19.13 -1.34 6.21
CA GLU A 171 -20.53 -1.56 6.58
C GLU A 171 -21.08 -0.48 7.50
N LYS A 172 -20.31 -0.07 8.51
CA LYS A 172 -20.66 1.04 9.40
C LYS A 172 -20.73 2.40 8.68
N LEU A 173 -20.11 2.50 7.49
CA LEU A 173 -20.18 3.66 6.60
C LEU A 173 -21.22 3.49 5.48
N ASN A 174 -22.24 2.66 5.69
CA ASN A 174 -23.34 2.41 4.73
C ASN A 174 -22.91 1.66 3.46
N GLY A 175 -21.85 0.85 3.50
CA GLY A 175 -21.43 -0.03 2.41
C GLY A 175 -20.80 0.66 1.19
N VAL A 176 -20.41 -0.14 0.20
CA VAL A 176 -19.85 0.29 -1.10
C VAL A 176 -20.33 -0.62 -2.22
N ASP A 177 -20.18 -0.13 -3.46
CA ASP A 177 -20.47 -0.90 -4.67
C ASP A 177 -19.28 -1.82 -5.03
N VAL A 178 -18.05 -1.35 -4.78
CA VAL A 178 -16.81 -2.05 -5.16
C VAL A 178 -15.79 -2.01 -4.03
N TYR A 179 -15.20 -3.17 -3.76
CA TYR A 179 -14.01 -3.35 -2.94
C TYR A 179 -12.82 -3.56 -3.85
N HIS A 180 -11.81 -2.70 -3.74
CA HIS A 180 -10.57 -2.79 -4.51
C HIS A 180 -9.44 -3.27 -3.61
N LEU A 181 -8.94 -4.47 -3.88
CA LEU A 181 -7.79 -5.08 -3.21
C LEU A 181 -6.48 -4.66 -3.90
N ASN A 182 -5.65 -3.88 -3.19
CA ASN A 182 -4.30 -3.56 -3.63
C ASN A 182 -3.31 -4.62 -3.13
N GLU A 183 -3.11 -5.66 -3.95
CA GLU A 183 -2.45 -6.92 -3.60
C GLU A 183 -3.29 -7.83 -2.66
N GLY A 184 -2.87 -9.09 -2.48
CA GLY A 184 -3.60 -10.12 -1.74
C GLY A 184 -3.75 -9.87 -0.23
N HIS A 185 -3.29 -8.73 0.29
CA HIS A 185 -3.20 -8.48 1.72
C HIS A 185 -4.56 -8.44 2.44
N ALA A 186 -5.61 -7.98 1.77
CA ALA A 186 -6.95 -7.90 2.37
C ALA A 186 -7.85 -9.06 1.94
N LEU A 187 -7.29 -10.19 1.48
CA LEU A 187 -8.06 -11.39 1.11
C LEU A 187 -9.10 -11.85 2.15
N PRO A 188 -8.88 -11.72 3.49
CA PRO A 188 -9.91 -12.04 4.48
C PRO A 188 -11.26 -11.32 4.27
N LEU A 189 -11.25 -10.15 3.62
CA LEU A 189 -12.46 -9.46 3.17
C LEU A 189 -13.37 -10.37 2.33
N CYS A 190 -12.80 -11.11 1.39
CA CYS A 190 -13.57 -11.94 0.46
C CYS A 190 -14.32 -13.05 1.20
N PHE A 191 -13.67 -13.68 2.19
CA PHE A 191 -14.29 -14.70 3.03
C PHE A 191 -15.34 -14.11 3.98
N TYR A 192 -15.11 -12.89 4.48
CA TYR A 192 -16.10 -12.17 5.27
C TYR A 192 -17.37 -11.82 4.45
N LEU A 193 -17.20 -11.34 3.21
CA LEU A 193 -18.33 -11.09 2.32
C LEU A 193 -19.07 -12.39 1.94
N PHE A 194 -18.32 -13.48 1.72
CA PHE A 194 -18.89 -14.80 1.47
C PHE A 194 -19.64 -15.35 2.70
N SER A 195 -19.12 -15.15 3.91
CA SER A 195 -19.76 -15.66 5.13
C SER A 195 -21.15 -15.05 5.34
N LYS A 196 -21.40 -13.84 4.83
CA LYS A 196 -22.69 -13.15 4.87
C LYS A 196 -23.63 -13.51 3.72
N SER A 197 -23.13 -13.47 2.49
CA SER A 197 -23.95 -13.72 1.30
C SER A 197 -24.18 -15.21 1.04
N LYS A 198 -23.26 -16.07 1.48
CA LYS A 198 -23.14 -17.49 1.11
C LYS A 198 -23.15 -17.72 -0.41
N ASN A 199 -22.83 -16.68 -1.19
CA ASN A 199 -22.90 -16.67 -2.64
C ASN A 199 -21.61 -16.09 -3.23
N ILE A 200 -20.82 -16.95 -3.89
CA ILE A 200 -19.53 -16.54 -4.45
C ILE A 200 -19.68 -15.52 -5.58
N ASP A 201 -20.77 -15.55 -6.34
CA ASP A 201 -20.98 -14.63 -7.46
C ASP A 201 -21.33 -13.22 -6.98
N GLU A 202 -21.97 -13.08 -5.82
CA GLU A 202 -22.14 -11.78 -5.16
C GLU A 202 -20.81 -11.18 -4.71
N VAL A 203 -19.92 -12.01 -4.15
CA VAL A 203 -18.57 -11.59 -3.76
C VAL A 203 -17.79 -11.17 -4.98
N ARG A 204 -17.73 -12.02 -6.02
CA ARG A 204 -17.05 -11.72 -7.28
C ARG A 204 -17.51 -10.38 -7.81
N ASN A 205 -18.81 -10.17 -7.94
CA ASN A 205 -19.37 -8.95 -8.52
C ASN A 205 -18.99 -7.64 -7.81
N LYS A 206 -18.57 -7.71 -6.54
CA LYS A 206 -18.16 -6.56 -5.74
C LYS A 206 -16.65 -6.40 -5.62
N VAL A 207 -15.83 -7.39 -5.96
CA VAL A 207 -14.38 -7.36 -5.71
C VAL A 207 -13.57 -7.15 -6.99
N VAL A 208 -12.62 -6.22 -6.93
CA VAL A 208 -11.59 -5.95 -7.96
C VAL A 208 -10.21 -6.16 -7.33
N PHE A 209 -9.31 -6.80 -8.06
CA PHE A 209 -7.99 -7.17 -7.56
C PHE A 209 -6.85 -6.62 -8.41
N THR A 210 -5.85 -5.99 -7.79
CA THR A 210 -4.61 -5.61 -8.46
C THR A 210 -3.45 -6.47 -7.96
N THR A 211 -2.71 -7.07 -8.88
CA THR A 211 -1.48 -7.83 -8.57
C THR A 211 -0.23 -7.07 -9.03
N HIS A 212 0.80 -7.06 -8.20
CA HIS A 212 2.07 -6.36 -8.43
C HIS A 212 3.27 -7.29 -8.60
N THR A 213 3.10 -8.58 -8.31
CA THR A 213 4.18 -9.55 -8.24
C THR A 213 4.30 -10.35 -9.55
N PRO A 214 5.41 -10.21 -10.29
CA PRO A 214 5.61 -10.91 -11.57
C PRO A 214 6.21 -12.31 -11.44
N GLU A 215 6.27 -12.89 -10.24
CA GLU A 215 6.90 -14.19 -9.98
C GLU A 215 6.15 -14.99 -8.93
N ARG A 216 5.93 -16.29 -9.17
CA ARG A 216 5.19 -17.19 -8.26
C ARG A 216 5.76 -17.19 -6.84
N ALA A 217 7.08 -17.29 -6.69
CA ALA A 217 7.76 -17.33 -5.39
C ALA A 217 7.58 -16.04 -4.55
N GLY A 218 7.16 -14.93 -5.16
CA GLY A 218 6.84 -13.70 -4.45
C GLY A 218 5.39 -13.60 -3.97
N ASN A 219 4.55 -14.60 -4.25
CA ASN A 219 3.15 -14.62 -3.82
C ASN A 219 3.02 -15.36 -2.49
N GLU A 220 2.22 -14.79 -1.59
CA GLU A 220 2.02 -15.34 -0.25
C GLU A 220 1.23 -16.65 -0.30
N GLU A 221 1.71 -17.66 0.42
CA GLU A 221 1.01 -18.92 0.67
C GLU A 221 1.08 -19.26 2.16
N GLN A 222 -0.01 -19.79 2.71
CA GLN A 222 -0.10 -20.14 4.13
C GLN A 222 -0.84 -21.45 4.32
N ASN A 223 -0.49 -22.19 5.38
CA ASN A 223 -1.19 -23.41 5.73
C ASN A 223 -2.66 -23.11 6.08
N ILE A 224 -3.59 -23.80 5.42
CA ILE A 224 -5.03 -23.50 5.51
C ILE A 224 -5.62 -23.78 6.90
N ASP A 225 -5.15 -24.82 7.59
CA ASP A 225 -5.62 -25.13 8.95
C ASP A 225 -5.12 -24.10 9.95
N PHE A 226 -3.89 -23.60 9.74
CA PHE A 226 -3.37 -22.49 10.52
C PHE A 226 -4.17 -21.20 10.28
N LEU A 227 -4.53 -20.89 9.03
CA LEU A 227 -5.45 -19.78 8.73
C LEU A 227 -6.82 -19.95 9.39
N LYS A 228 -7.37 -21.18 9.41
CA LYS A 228 -8.63 -21.47 10.09
C LYS A 228 -8.54 -21.23 11.59
N ARG A 229 -7.47 -21.71 12.23
CA ARG A 229 -7.20 -21.48 13.67
C ARG A 229 -7.12 -20.00 14.00
N MET A 230 -6.44 -19.23 13.15
CA MET A 230 -6.30 -17.77 13.33
C MET A 230 -7.63 -17.04 13.18
N GLY A 231 -8.64 -17.60 12.52
CA GLY A 231 -9.94 -16.96 12.24
C GLY A 231 -10.04 -16.28 10.87
N PHE A 232 -9.07 -16.55 9.98
CA PHE A 232 -8.93 -15.86 8.68
C PHE A 232 -10.15 -15.97 7.76
N PHE A 233 -10.91 -17.06 7.90
CA PHE A 233 -12.05 -17.37 7.04
C PHE A 233 -13.40 -16.96 7.64
N SER A 234 -13.43 -16.24 8.78
CA SER A 234 -14.67 -16.00 9.52
C SER A 234 -15.42 -17.33 9.77
N ASP A 235 -16.74 -17.37 9.53
CA ASP A 235 -17.59 -18.57 9.71
C ASP A 235 -17.59 -19.53 8.51
N VAL A 236 -16.66 -19.39 7.57
CA VAL A 236 -16.57 -20.29 6.42
C VAL A 236 -15.80 -21.56 6.82
N SER A 237 -16.31 -22.72 6.40
CA SER A 237 -15.66 -24.01 6.65
C SER A 237 -14.46 -24.19 5.72
N VAL A 238 -13.46 -24.99 6.14
CA VAL A 238 -12.25 -25.24 5.34
C VAL A 238 -12.61 -25.93 4.02
N GLU A 239 -13.57 -26.85 4.02
CA GLU A 239 -14.06 -27.54 2.83
C GLU A 239 -14.65 -26.55 1.82
N MET A 240 -15.44 -25.60 2.31
CA MET A 240 -16.02 -24.56 1.45
C MET A 240 -14.94 -23.62 0.93
N VAL A 241 -13.97 -23.21 1.76
CA VAL A 241 -12.81 -22.41 1.31
C VAL A 241 -12.09 -23.11 0.18
N ARG A 242 -11.72 -24.39 0.36
CA ARG A 242 -11.05 -25.20 -0.68
C ARG A 242 -11.86 -25.26 -1.97
N HIS A 243 -13.17 -25.40 -1.86
CA HIS A 243 -14.06 -25.44 -3.01
C HIS A 243 -14.06 -24.12 -3.79
N ILE A 244 -14.21 -22.97 -3.12
CA ILE A 244 -14.29 -21.66 -3.79
C ILE A 244 -12.94 -21.14 -4.31
N THR A 245 -11.82 -21.53 -3.68
CA THR A 245 -10.47 -21.12 -4.09
C THR A 245 -9.74 -22.17 -4.94
N HIS A 246 -10.37 -23.31 -5.19
CA HIS A 246 -9.74 -24.47 -5.85
C HIS A 246 -8.39 -24.84 -5.23
N THR A 247 -8.30 -24.79 -3.90
CA THR A 247 -7.05 -25.07 -3.18
C THR A 247 -6.86 -26.59 -3.01
N GLU A 248 -5.81 -27.10 -3.65
CA GLU A 248 -5.31 -28.47 -3.49
C GLU A 248 -4.20 -28.52 -2.43
N GLY A 249 -4.13 -29.59 -1.64
CA GLY A 249 -3.11 -29.73 -0.57
C GLY A 249 -3.29 -28.74 0.58
N ASP A 250 -2.29 -28.52 1.42
CA ASP A 250 -2.50 -27.77 2.68
C ASP A 250 -2.18 -26.28 2.58
N MET A 251 -1.70 -25.81 1.44
CA MET A 251 -1.24 -24.43 1.24
C MET A 251 -2.26 -23.62 0.43
N LEU A 252 -2.80 -22.57 1.04
CA LEU A 252 -3.65 -21.60 0.37
C LEU A 252 -2.82 -20.43 -0.14
N GLY A 253 -2.79 -20.24 -1.46
CA GLY A 253 -2.18 -19.08 -2.11
C GLY A 253 -3.10 -17.87 -2.13
N TYR A 254 -2.61 -16.71 -1.72
CA TYR A 254 -3.45 -15.52 -1.55
C TYR A 254 -3.87 -14.93 -2.89
N THR A 255 -2.92 -14.78 -3.81
CA THR A 255 -3.16 -14.28 -5.16
C THR A 255 -4.13 -15.16 -5.96
N PRO A 256 -3.94 -16.48 -6.09
CA PRO A 256 -4.91 -17.31 -6.81
C PRO A 256 -6.30 -17.28 -6.14
N SER A 257 -6.37 -17.28 -4.80
CA SER A 257 -7.65 -17.13 -4.09
C SER A 257 -8.34 -15.81 -4.42
N ALA A 258 -7.62 -14.68 -4.39
CA ALA A 258 -8.15 -13.38 -4.76
C ALA A 258 -8.65 -13.36 -6.22
N LEU A 259 -7.92 -14.01 -7.13
CA LEU A 259 -8.31 -14.13 -8.55
C LEU A 259 -9.59 -14.95 -8.75
N TYR A 260 -9.83 -16.01 -7.97
CA TYR A 260 -11.08 -16.78 -8.01
C TYR A 260 -12.27 -16.03 -7.42
N MET A 261 -12.03 -15.14 -6.46
CA MET A 261 -13.06 -14.42 -5.71
C MET A 261 -13.32 -12.99 -6.22
N SER A 262 -12.64 -12.55 -7.28
CA SER A 262 -12.81 -11.21 -7.89
C SER A 262 -13.59 -11.27 -9.20
N LYS A 263 -14.23 -10.17 -9.59
CA LYS A 263 -14.86 -10.02 -10.92
C LYS A 263 -13.83 -9.83 -12.01
N ILE A 264 -12.80 -9.04 -11.71
CA ILE A 264 -11.76 -8.65 -12.65
C ILE A 264 -10.47 -8.34 -11.89
N ALA A 265 -9.35 -8.63 -12.53
CA ALA A 265 -8.04 -8.25 -12.02
C ALA A 265 -7.24 -7.44 -13.02
N ASN A 266 -6.20 -6.76 -12.54
CA ASN A 266 -5.26 -6.06 -13.38
C ASN A 266 -3.80 -6.22 -12.90
N GLY A 267 -2.90 -6.32 -13.87
CA GLY A 267 -1.49 -6.02 -13.69
C GLY A 267 -1.21 -4.51 -13.74
N VAL A 268 0.00 -4.12 -13.35
CA VAL A 268 0.41 -2.71 -13.17
C VAL A 268 1.17 -2.08 -14.34
N SER A 269 1.31 -2.83 -15.42
CA SER A 269 1.81 -2.37 -16.72
C SER A 269 1.31 -3.32 -17.81
N GLN A 270 1.40 -2.90 -19.07
CA GLN A 270 1.00 -3.75 -20.20
C GLN A 270 1.74 -5.09 -20.20
N LEU A 271 3.08 -5.05 -20.08
CA LEU A 271 3.88 -6.27 -19.99
C LEU A 271 3.55 -7.09 -18.74
N HIS A 272 3.33 -6.43 -17.59
CA HIS A 272 2.96 -7.13 -16.36
C HIS A 272 1.62 -7.86 -16.50
N GLY A 273 0.63 -7.27 -17.17
CA GLY A 273 -0.65 -7.94 -17.44
C GLY A 273 -0.47 -9.22 -18.24
N VAL A 274 0.38 -9.20 -19.27
CA VAL A 274 0.73 -10.39 -20.06
C VAL A 274 1.42 -11.45 -19.19
N VAL A 275 2.43 -11.07 -18.41
CA VAL A 275 3.16 -11.98 -17.53
C VAL A 275 2.25 -12.59 -16.47
N ALA A 276 1.40 -11.80 -15.83
CA ALA A 276 0.45 -12.27 -14.83
C ALA A 276 -0.57 -13.24 -15.44
N LYS A 277 -1.09 -12.95 -16.63
CA LYS A 277 -2.04 -13.83 -17.33
C LYS A 277 -1.41 -15.17 -17.67
N GLU A 278 -0.15 -15.20 -18.13
CA GLU A 278 0.55 -16.46 -18.39
C GLU A 278 0.88 -17.21 -17.09
N MET A 279 1.30 -16.51 -16.04
CA MET A 279 1.65 -17.10 -14.74
C MET A 279 0.49 -17.89 -14.12
N TRP A 280 -0.75 -17.38 -14.24
CA TRP A 280 -1.94 -17.97 -13.63
C TRP A 280 -2.81 -18.76 -14.61
N LYS A 281 -2.38 -18.97 -15.86
CA LYS A 281 -3.12 -19.65 -16.93
C LYS A 281 -3.57 -21.08 -16.61
N SER A 282 -2.84 -21.78 -15.74
CA SER A 282 -3.19 -23.13 -15.29
C SER A 282 -4.40 -23.15 -14.34
N TYR A 283 -4.72 -22.04 -13.69
CA TYR A 283 -5.82 -21.92 -12.73
C TYR A 283 -7.13 -21.66 -13.49
N LYS A 284 -7.94 -22.69 -13.70
CA LYS A 284 -9.18 -22.61 -14.48
C LYS A 284 -10.30 -22.00 -13.63
N GLY A 285 -10.97 -20.96 -14.14
CA GLY A 285 -12.09 -20.30 -13.46
C GLY A 285 -11.72 -19.03 -12.69
N ILE A 286 -10.45 -18.59 -12.76
CA ILE A 286 -10.06 -17.26 -12.29
C ILE A 286 -10.67 -16.16 -13.15
N CYS A 287 -10.81 -14.95 -12.60
CA CYS A 287 -11.22 -13.79 -13.37
C CYS A 287 -10.20 -13.37 -14.44
N ASP A 288 -10.64 -12.58 -15.42
CA ASP A 288 -9.74 -12.07 -16.45
C ASP A 288 -8.75 -11.06 -15.87
N ILE A 289 -7.51 -11.12 -16.35
CA ILE A 289 -6.41 -10.25 -15.92
C ILE A 289 -6.11 -9.27 -17.05
N THR A 290 -6.38 -8.00 -16.78
CA THR A 290 -6.11 -6.87 -17.69
C THR A 290 -4.81 -6.14 -17.30
N ALA A 291 -4.57 -4.96 -17.87
CA ALA A 291 -3.42 -4.12 -17.54
C ALA A 291 -3.85 -2.66 -17.34
N ILE A 292 -3.48 -2.09 -16.18
CA ILE A 292 -3.62 -0.66 -15.89
C ILE A 292 -2.22 -0.17 -15.50
N THR A 293 -1.64 0.68 -16.35
CA THR A 293 -0.28 1.18 -16.11
C THR A 293 -0.27 2.13 -14.91
N ASN A 294 0.57 1.83 -13.92
CA ASN A 294 0.76 2.68 -12.75
C ASN A 294 1.15 4.11 -13.12
N ALA A 295 0.65 5.07 -12.35
CA ALA A 295 0.96 6.48 -12.50
C ALA A 295 1.19 7.14 -11.13
N GLN A 296 1.82 8.32 -11.16
CA GLN A 296 2.00 9.17 -9.99
C GLN A 296 1.16 10.44 -10.13
N ASN A 297 0.65 10.96 -9.03
CA ASN A 297 -0.10 12.22 -9.04
C ASN A 297 0.83 13.38 -9.40
N ARG A 298 0.71 13.91 -10.62
CA ARG A 298 1.55 15.00 -11.13
C ARG A 298 1.48 16.25 -10.26
N GLY A 299 0.30 16.59 -9.75
CA GLY A 299 0.10 17.80 -8.94
C GLY A 299 0.92 17.82 -7.66
N PHE A 300 1.17 16.64 -7.08
CA PHE A 300 1.99 16.47 -5.89
C PHE A 300 3.48 16.24 -6.20
N TRP A 301 3.81 15.41 -7.19
CA TRP A 301 5.19 14.98 -7.43
C TRP A 301 6.01 15.88 -8.36
N ALA A 302 5.37 16.72 -9.18
CA ALA A 302 6.06 17.60 -10.10
C ALA A 302 6.16 19.03 -9.55
N ASP A 303 7.34 19.65 -9.67
CA ASP A 303 7.49 21.05 -9.32
C ASP A 303 6.74 21.96 -10.30
N LYS A 304 5.99 22.92 -9.74
CA LYS A 304 5.14 23.82 -10.51
C LYS A 304 5.94 24.87 -11.26
N GLN A 305 7.05 25.35 -10.70
CA GLN A 305 7.86 26.40 -11.33
C GLN A 305 8.61 25.84 -12.52
N TYR A 306 9.27 24.70 -12.33
CA TYR A 306 9.95 23.95 -13.38
C TYR A 306 8.97 23.54 -14.48
N GLY A 307 7.76 23.11 -14.13
CA GLY A 307 6.71 22.81 -15.10
C GLY A 307 6.32 24.01 -15.97
N ARG A 308 6.25 25.23 -15.40
CA ARG A 308 5.97 26.46 -16.17
C ARG A 308 7.14 26.84 -17.09
N ALA A 309 8.37 26.79 -16.57
CA ALA A 309 9.59 27.04 -17.35
C ALA A 309 9.70 26.08 -18.54
N PHE A 310 9.42 24.79 -18.31
CA PHE A 310 9.41 23.75 -19.34
C PHE A 310 8.40 24.05 -20.46
N ILE A 311 7.18 24.47 -20.12
CA ILE A 311 6.14 24.82 -21.11
C ILE A 311 6.58 26.04 -21.95
N ARG A 312 7.22 27.03 -21.32
CA ARG A 312 7.78 28.20 -22.00
C ARG A 312 9.04 27.90 -22.81
N ARG A 313 9.61 26.69 -22.67
CA ARG A 313 10.92 26.30 -23.23
C ARG A 313 12.06 27.20 -22.77
N ASP A 314 11.98 27.68 -21.52
CA ASP A 314 13.00 28.53 -20.92
C ASP A 314 14.10 27.67 -20.28
N GLY A 315 15.15 27.39 -21.05
CA GLY A 315 16.26 26.54 -20.60
C GLY A 315 17.09 27.17 -19.47
N GLU A 316 17.22 28.50 -19.45
CA GLU A 316 18.00 29.20 -18.43
C GLU A 316 17.28 29.14 -17.07
N GLU A 317 15.98 29.43 -17.06
CA GLU A 317 15.15 29.31 -15.86
C GLU A 317 15.12 27.86 -15.34
N MET A 318 15.00 26.86 -16.24
CA MET A 318 15.05 25.45 -15.84
C MET A 318 16.38 25.06 -15.18
N ILE A 319 17.51 25.56 -15.70
CA ILE A 319 18.84 25.32 -15.10
C ILE A 319 18.94 25.96 -13.72
N LEU A 320 18.47 27.21 -13.60
CA LEU A 320 18.47 27.94 -12.33
C LEU A 320 17.64 27.22 -11.26
N LEU A 321 16.38 26.87 -11.58
CA LEU A 321 15.48 26.13 -10.69
C LEU A 321 16.06 24.77 -10.30
N LYS A 322 16.71 24.07 -11.25
CA LYS A 322 17.34 22.77 -10.94
C LYS A 322 18.50 22.92 -9.97
N LYS A 323 19.31 23.98 -10.10
CA LYS A 323 20.41 24.27 -9.15
C LYS A 323 19.88 24.61 -7.76
N GLU A 324 18.76 25.34 -7.67
CA GLU A 324 18.10 25.65 -6.40
C GLU A 324 17.61 24.36 -5.70
N MET A 325 16.85 23.51 -6.40
CA MET A 325 16.39 22.22 -5.85
C MET A 325 17.55 21.31 -5.40
N LYS A 326 18.70 21.40 -6.09
CA LYS A 326 19.90 20.66 -5.68
C LYS A 326 20.46 21.19 -4.37
N ARG A 327 20.45 22.51 -4.13
CA ARG A 327 20.96 23.09 -2.88
C ARG A 327 20.15 22.58 -1.69
N GLU A 328 18.82 22.57 -1.79
CA GLU A 328 17.95 22.02 -0.74
C GLU A 328 18.28 20.56 -0.40
N LEU A 329 18.44 19.71 -1.43
CA LEU A 329 18.84 18.32 -1.22
C LEU A 329 20.24 18.22 -0.61
N PHE A 330 21.18 19.06 -1.04
CA PHE A 330 22.57 19.02 -0.60
C PHE A 330 22.73 19.52 0.84
N GLU A 331 21.86 20.40 1.33
CA GLU A 331 21.77 20.72 2.75
C GLU A 331 21.38 19.50 3.58
N VAL A 332 20.41 18.69 3.13
CA VAL A 332 20.05 17.44 3.80
C VAL A 332 21.23 16.47 3.81
N VAL A 333 21.95 16.32 2.70
CA VAL A 333 23.15 15.48 2.63
C VAL A 333 24.25 15.99 3.56
N ALA A 334 24.52 17.30 3.56
CA ALA A 334 25.53 17.91 4.42
C ALA A 334 25.20 17.69 5.91
N ASN A 335 23.94 17.85 6.29
CA ASN A 335 23.47 17.61 7.66
C ASN A 335 23.62 16.15 8.11
N GLN A 336 23.48 15.19 7.18
CA GLN A 336 23.55 13.76 7.50
C GLN A 336 24.96 13.19 7.43
N THR A 337 25.80 13.68 6.51
CA THR A 337 27.09 13.05 6.20
C THR A 337 28.28 14.00 6.32
N GLY A 338 28.07 15.26 6.68
CA GLY A 338 29.09 16.30 6.69
C GLY A 338 29.62 16.69 5.30
N LYS A 339 29.02 16.19 4.22
CA LYS A 339 29.55 16.36 2.85
C LYS A 339 28.80 17.46 2.11
N ILE A 340 29.54 18.48 1.66
CA ILE A 340 29.01 19.58 0.85
C ILE A 340 29.18 19.23 -0.63
N PHE A 341 28.09 19.27 -1.40
CA PHE A 341 28.09 18.99 -2.84
C PHE A 341 27.95 20.28 -3.66
N ASP A 342 28.61 20.31 -4.82
CA ASP A 342 28.51 21.44 -5.77
C ASP A 342 27.27 21.31 -6.67
N PRO A 343 26.32 22.27 -6.61
CA PRO A 343 25.13 22.28 -7.47
C PRO A 343 25.44 22.41 -8.97
N ASN A 344 26.65 22.75 -9.39
CA ASN A 344 27.07 22.77 -10.79
C ASN A 344 27.51 21.42 -11.36
N VAL A 345 27.75 20.41 -10.51
CA VAL A 345 28.23 19.08 -10.94
C VAL A 345 27.06 18.16 -11.30
N LEU A 346 27.18 17.33 -12.34
CA LEU A 346 26.17 16.31 -12.66
C LEU A 346 25.90 15.42 -11.43
N THR A 347 24.63 15.27 -11.05
CA THR A 347 24.25 14.50 -9.87
C THR A 347 23.42 13.30 -10.28
N ILE A 348 23.94 12.11 -10.00
CA ILE A 348 23.25 10.84 -10.26
C ILE A 348 22.65 10.36 -8.95
N VAL A 349 21.34 10.11 -8.94
CA VAL A 349 20.60 9.69 -7.74
C VAL A 349 20.08 8.27 -7.94
N TRP A 350 20.32 7.42 -6.94
CA TRP A 350 19.69 6.11 -6.82
C TRP A 350 18.91 6.08 -5.50
N ALA A 351 17.58 6.21 -5.57
CA ALA A 351 16.70 6.31 -4.41
C ALA A 351 15.64 5.21 -4.44
N ARG A 352 16.05 3.96 -4.18
CA ARG A 352 15.16 2.80 -4.10
C ARG A 352 15.54 1.93 -2.90
N ARG A 353 14.60 1.12 -2.39
CA ARG A 353 14.93 0.10 -1.37
C ARG A 353 16.04 -0.82 -1.89
N PHE A 354 17.04 -1.12 -1.07
CA PHE A 354 18.09 -2.09 -1.36
C PHE A 354 17.49 -3.50 -1.47
N ALA A 355 17.69 -4.14 -2.62
CA ALA A 355 17.36 -5.53 -2.89
C ALA A 355 18.31 -6.05 -3.97
N SER A 356 18.70 -7.32 -3.89
CA SER A 356 19.69 -7.94 -4.79
C SER A 356 19.31 -7.77 -6.27
N TYR A 357 18.03 -8.01 -6.61
CA TYR A 357 17.51 -7.89 -7.97
C TYR A 357 17.52 -6.45 -8.52
N LYS A 358 17.61 -5.42 -7.66
CA LYS A 358 17.72 -4.00 -8.08
C LYS A 358 19.14 -3.56 -8.39
N ARG A 359 20.12 -4.41 -8.07
CA ARG A 359 21.54 -4.25 -8.45
C ARG A 359 22.11 -2.87 -8.11
N ALA A 360 21.91 -2.41 -6.86
CA ALA A 360 22.41 -1.10 -6.40
C ALA A 360 23.92 -0.93 -6.62
N ASN A 361 24.68 -2.02 -6.56
CA ASN A 361 26.12 -2.04 -6.77
C ASN A 361 26.54 -2.31 -8.23
N LEU A 362 25.63 -2.33 -9.20
CA LEU A 362 25.93 -2.76 -10.58
C LEU A 362 27.11 -2.00 -11.19
N LEU A 363 27.11 -0.67 -11.07
CA LEU A 363 28.17 0.20 -11.56
C LEU A 363 29.49 0.03 -10.81
N LEU A 364 29.42 -0.45 -9.56
CA LEU A 364 30.58 -0.62 -8.69
C LEU A 364 31.20 -2.04 -8.78
N ARG A 365 30.55 -2.97 -9.49
CA ARG A 365 31.06 -4.35 -9.66
C ARG A 365 32.37 -4.41 -10.44
N ASN A 366 32.56 -3.49 -11.39
CA ASN A 366 33.80 -3.35 -12.15
C ASN A 366 34.27 -1.89 -12.03
N LYS A 367 35.20 -1.67 -11.11
CA LYS A 367 35.72 -0.34 -10.77
C LYS A 367 36.50 0.29 -11.94
N GLU A 368 37.27 -0.50 -12.69
CA GLU A 368 38.03 -0.04 -13.85
C GLU A 368 37.10 0.50 -14.93
N ARG A 369 36.12 -0.30 -15.34
CA ARG A 369 35.09 0.11 -16.30
C ARG A 369 34.33 1.35 -15.83
N PHE A 370 34.01 1.44 -14.54
CA PHE A 370 33.34 2.62 -14.00
C PHE A 370 34.20 3.88 -14.13
N LEU A 371 35.50 3.80 -13.81
CA LEU A 371 36.44 4.91 -13.97
C LEU A 371 36.65 5.27 -15.44
N GLU A 372 36.71 4.30 -16.35
CA GLU A 372 36.76 4.53 -17.80
C GLU A 372 35.53 5.30 -18.28
N MET A 373 34.33 4.92 -17.80
CA MET A 373 33.09 5.64 -18.13
C MET A 373 33.12 7.08 -17.63
N LEU A 374 33.56 7.32 -16.39
CA LEU A 374 33.63 8.67 -15.80
C LEU A 374 34.67 9.58 -16.49
N ASN A 375 35.71 9.01 -17.08
CA ASN A 375 36.78 9.77 -17.76
C ASN A 375 36.62 9.80 -19.28
N ASN A 376 35.51 9.30 -19.83
CA ASN A 376 35.29 9.24 -21.27
C ASN A 376 34.91 10.62 -21.84
N LYS A 377 35.89 11.37 -22.34
CA LYS A 377 35.68 12.70 -22.94
C LYS A 377 34.75 12.71 -24.16
N LYS A 378 34.50 11.56 -24.81
CA LYS A 378 33.58 11.45 -25.96
C LYS A 378 32.13 11.21 -25.53
N HIS A 379 31.93 10.69 -24.32
CA HIS A 379 30.63 10.47 -23.69
C HIS A 379 30.65 11.01 -22.25
N PRO A 380 30.84 12.32 -22.08
CA PRO A 380 31.07 12.96 -20.78
C PRO A 380 29.84 13.00 -19.88
#